data_AF-A0A9X2JWU3-F1
#
_entry.id   AF-A0A9X2JWU3-F1
#
_cell.length_a   1.000
_cell.length_b   1.000
_cell.length_c   1.000
_cell.angle_alpha   90.00
_cell.angle_beta   90.00
_cell.angle_gamma   90.00
#
_symmetry.space_group_name_H-M   'P 1'
#
loop_
_entity.id
_entity.type
_entity.pdbx_description
1 polymer ?
#
loop_
_entity_poly.entity_id
_entity_poly.type
_entity_poly.pdbx_seq_one_letter_code
_entity_poly.pdbx_strand_id
1 'polypeptide(L)'
;MTITEFLRARLDEDEVIARMADSAASIPGAGNGAPTSAAFLAQQQRHIVRWSPARVLVDVAAKRQIVAAYDKFGKIWDQAAGSGHDDQAEVSRNLFSGLMIAVRLLAGVYSDHPDYQRDWRPET
;
A
#
# COMPACT_ATOMS: atom_id res chain seq x y z
N MET A 1 -4.77 -2.89 -17.13
CA MET A 1 -4.60 -2.52 -15.71
C MET A 1 -3.19 -2.02 -15.50
N THR A 2 -3.05 -0.81 -14.97
CA THR A 2 -1.76 -0.20 -14.59
C THR A 2 -1.37 -0.60 -13.16
N ILE A 3 -0.11 -0.40 -12.80
CA ILE A 3 0.37 -0.67 -11.43
C ILE A 3 -0.31 0.21 -10.38
N THR A 4 -0.69 1.44 -10.73
CA THR A 4 -1.39 2.35 -9.81
C THR A 4 -2.87 1.97 -9.66
N GLU A 5 -3.53 1.52 -10.72
CA GLU A 5 -4.88 0.92 -10.63
C GLU A 5 -4.87 -0.32 -9.73
N PHE A 6 -3.88 -1.20 -9.90
CA PHE A 6 -3.69 -2.36 -9.04
C PHE A 6 -3.48 -2.01 -7.58
N LEU A 7 -2.56 -1.09 -7.29
CA LEU A 7 -2.32 -0.66 -5.92
C LEU A 7 -3.53 -0.01 -5.29
N ARG A 8 -4.28 0.83 -6.01
CA ARG A 8 -5.51 1.43 -5.47
C ARG A 8 -6.53 0.36 -5.10
N ALA A 9 -6.77 -0.61 -5.98
CA ALA A 9 -7.70 -1.71 -5.71
C ALA A 9 -7.30 -2.52 -4.46
N ARG A 10 -6.02 -2.88 -4.32
CA ARG A 10 -5.53 -3.63 -3.16
C ARG A 10 -5.57 -2.80 -1.86
N LEU A 11 -5.25 -1.52 -1.94
CA LEU A 11 -5.34 -0.62 -0.79
C LEU A 11 -6.79 -0.36 -0.35
N ASP A 12 -7.74 -0.35 -1.29
CA ASP A 12 -9.17 -0.27 -0.98
C ASP A 12 -9.65 -1.54 -0.27
N GLU A 13 -9.20 -2.72 -0.72
CA GLU A 13 -9.48 -4.00 -0.05
C GLU A 13 -8.90 -4.05 1.37
N ASP A 14 -7.64 -3.66 1.54
CA ASP A 14 -6.99 -3.59 2.85
C ASP A 14 -7.72 -2.63 3.80
N GLU A 15 -8.19 -1.49 3.29
CA GLU A 15 -9.00 -0.55 4.07
C GLU A 15 -10.33 -1.17 4.50
N VAL A 16 -11.05 -1.83 3.58
CA VAL A 16 -12.34 -2.47 3.89
C VAL A 16 -12.15 -3.53 4.97
N ILE A 17 -11.15 -4.40 4.83
CA ILE A 17 -10.84 -5.46 5.80
C ILE A 17 -10.46 -4.85 7.16
N ALA A 18 -9.65 -3.79 7.18
CA ALA A 18 -9.28 -3.10 8.41
C ALA A 18 -10.51 -2.48 9.09
N ARG A 19 -11.39 -1.78 8.36
CA ARG A 19 -12.61 -1.20 8.94
C ARG A 19 -13.56 -2.26 9.51
N MET A 20 -13.69 -3.40 8.84
CA MET A 20 -14.47 -4.53 9.34
C MET A 20 -13.88 -5.08 10.64
N ALA A 21 -12.56 -5.26 10.71
CA ALA A 21 -11.88 -5.74 11.91
C ALA A 21 -11.96 -4.76 13.08
N ASP A 22 -11.86 -3.45 12.83
CA ASP A 22 -12.00 -2.39 13.83
C ASP A 22 -13.43 -2.35 14.42
N SER A 23 -14.43 -2.51 13.55
CA SER A 23 -15.84 -2.58 13.93
C SER A 23 -16.12 -3.83 14.78
N ALA A 24 -15.58 -4.99 14.39
CA ALA A 24 -15.73 -6.23 15.14
C ALA A 24 -15.06 -6.19 16.52
N ALA A 25 -13.89 -5.55 16.63
CA ALA A 25 -13.19 -5.35 17.91
C ALA A 25 -13.97 -4.44 18.88
N SER A 26 -14.84 -3.59 18.34
CA SER A 26 -15.68 -2.67 19.12
C SER A 26 -16.95 -3.33 19.67
N ILE A 27 -17.28 -4.56 19.26
CA ILE A 27 -18.46 -5.30 19.75
C ILE A 27 -18.09 -6.08 21.04
N PRO A 28 -18.73 -5.79 22.19
CA PRO A 28 -18.50 -6.55 23.42
C PRO A 28 -18.85 -8.04 23.22
N GLY A 29 -17.88 -8.93 23.44
CA GLY A 29 -18.07 -10.39 23.37
C GLY A 29 -17.79 -11.05 22.00
N ALA A 30 -17.49 -10.26 20.95
CA ALA A 30 -17.17 -10.80 19.62
C ALA A 30 -15.85 -11.60 19.55
N GLY A 31 -14.97 -11.46 20.55
CA GLY A 31 -13.71 -12.20 20.65
C GLY A 31 -13.83 -13.64 21.19
N ASN A 32 -15.02 -14.09 21.59
CA ASN A 32 -15.18 -15.31 22.40
C ASN A 32 -15.55 -16.58 21.60
N GLY A 33 -15.46 -16.55 20.26
CA GLY A 33 -15.97 -17.61 19.40
C GLY A 33 -15.13 -18.88 19.26
N ALA A 34 -13.89 -18.91 19.76
CA ALA A 34 -13.05 -20.10 19.73
C ALA A 34 -12.24 -20.23 21.02
N PRO A 35 -12.08 -21.44 21.59
CA PRO A 35 -11.21 -21.67 22.74
C PRO A 35 -9.75 -21.53 22.30
N THR A 36 -9.28 -20.30 22.15
CA THR A 36 -7.84 -20.02 22.07
C THR A 36 -7.31 -19.92 23.49
N SER A 37 -6.29 -20.71 23.81
CA SER A 37 -5.71 -20.71 25.15
C SER A 37 -5.17 -19.30 25.49
N ALA A 38 -5.22 -18.92 26.76
CA ALA A 38 -4.66 -17.63 27.21
C ALA A 38 -3.18 -17.46 26.80
N ALA A 39 -2.43 -18.56 26.71
CA ALA A 39 -1.05 -18.59 26.22
C ALA A 39 -0.94 -18.25 24.72
N PHE A 40 -1.84 -18.76 23.88
CA PHE A 40 -1.91 -18.43 22.45
C PHE A 40 -2.24 -16.95 22.23
N LEU A 41 -3.21 -16.43 23.00
CA LEU A 41 -3.57 -15.00 22.95
C LEU A 41 -2.40 -14.12 23.38
N ALA A 42 -1.69 -14.47 24.47
CA ALA A 42 -0.53 -13.71 24.94
C ALA A 42 0.63 -13.68 23.93
N GLN A 43 0.88 -14.79 23.22
CA GLN A 43 1.89 -14.84 22.16
C GLN A 43 1.49 -13.96 20.96
N GLN A 44 0.22 -13.99 20.57
CA GLN A 44 -0.32 -13.21 19.47
C GLN A 44 -0.53 -11.73 19.82
N GLN A 45 -0.64 -11.39 21.11
CA GLN A 45 -0.99 -10.04 21.57
C GLN A 45 -0.05 -8.96 21.04
N ARG A 46 1.26 -9.24 21.00
CA ARG A 46 2.24 -8.31 20.39
C ARG A 46 2.02 -8.13 18.89
N HIS A 47 1.69 -9.22 18.18
CA HIS A 47 1.40 -9.17 16.75
C HIS A 47 0.08 -8.44 16.47
N ILE A 48 -0.99 -8.76 17.20
CA ILE A 48 -2.33 -8.16 17.08
C ILE A 48 -2.29 -6.65 17.41
N VAL A 49 -1.61 -6.25 18.48
CA VAL A 49 -1.46 -4.83 18.85
C VAL A 49 -0.62 -4.08 17.83
N ARG A 50 0.47 -4.68 17.34
CA ARG A 50 1.36 -4.04 16.36
C ARG A 50 0.72 -3.94 14.97
N TRP A 51 -0.12 -4.89 14.59
CA TRP A 51 -0.85 -4.93 13.32
C TRP A 51 -2.34 -4.66 13.53
N SER A 52 -2.65 -3.68 14.39
CA SER A 52 -4.03 -3.32 14.66
C SER A 52 -4.71 -2.73 13.43
N PRO A 53 -6.04 -2.88 13.29
CA PRO A 53 -6.79 -2.30 12.18
C PRO A 53 -6.56 -0.80 12.02
N ALA A 54 -6.53 -0.05 13.13
CA ALA A 54 -6.22 1.38 13.13
C ALA A 54 -4.86 1.70 12.50
N ARG A 55 -3.83 0.88 12.74
CA ARG A 55 -2.52 1.07 12.11
C ARG A 55 -2.56 0.77 10.61
N VAL A 56 -3.29 -0.25 10.18
CA VAL A 56 -3.45 -0.57 8.75
C VAL A 56 -4.10 0.59 8.01
N LEU A 57 -5.09 1.26 8.60
CA LEU A 57 -5.72 2.45 7.99
C LEU A 57 -4.71 3.60 7.77
N VAL A 58 -3.83 3.84 8.76
CA VAL A 58 -2.76 4.85 8.63
C VAL A 58 -1.74 4.46 7.56
N ASP A 59 -1.39 3.17 7.47
CA ASP A 59 -0.47 2.63 6.46
C ASP A 59 -1.06 2.74 5.05
N VAL A 60 -2.34 2.39 4.87
CA VAL A 60 -3.08 2.58 3.61
C VAL A 60 -3.07 4.05 3.20
N ALA A 61 -3.37 4.97 4.13
CA ALA A 61 -3.37 6.40 3.85
C ALA A 61 -1.98 6.89 3.37
N ALA A 62 -0.91 6.44 4.02
CA ALA A 62 0.46 6.78 3.62
C ALA A 62 0.81 6.22 2.24
N LYS A 63 0.50 4.95 1.96
CA LYS A 63 0.74 4.30 0.66
C LYS A 63 -0.05 4.98 -0.47
N ARG A 64 -1.28 5.42 -0.22
CA ARG A 64 -2.05 6.21 -1.20
C ARG A 64 -1.37 7.54 -1.55
N GLN A 65 -0.70 8.19 -0.59
CA GLN A 65 0.06 9.42 -0.88
C GLN A 65 1.27 9.14 -1.78
N ILE A 66 1.94 7.99 -1.61
CA ILE A 66 3.04 7.57 -2.50
C ILE A 66 2.51 7.34 -3.92
N VAL A 67 1.40 6.61 -4.06
CA VAL A 67 0.76 6.37 -5.37
C VAL A 67 0.35 7.69 -6.03
N ALA A 68 -0.28 8.59 -5.29
CA ALA A 68 -0.68 9.90 -5.80
C ALA A 68 0.51 10.77 -6.22
N ALA A 69 1.62 10.73 -5.46
CA ALA A 69 2.86 11.40 -5.83
C ALA A 69 3.42 10.82 -7.14
N TYR A 70 3.44 9.49 -7.29
CA TYR A 70 3.87 8.83 -8.53
C TYR A 70 3.04 9.30 -9.74
N ASP A 71 1.70 9.33 -9.65
CA ASP A 71 0.85 9.81 -10.75
C ASP A 71 1.12 11.28 -11.08
N LYS A 72 1.32 12.11 -10.05
CA LYS A 72 1.60 13.55 -10.22
C LYS A 72 2.91 13.75 -10.98
N PHE A 73 3.98 13.10 -10.56
CA PHE A 73 5.29 13.26 -11.19
C PHE A 73 5.40 12.56 -12.54
N GLY A 74 4.65 11.47 -12.78
CA GLY A 74 4.53 10.85 -14.10
C GLY A 74 3.93 11.80 -15.13
N LYS A 75 2.88 12.55 -14.77
CA LYS A 75 2.29 13.57 -15.66
C LYS A 75 3.28 14.70 -15.98
N ILE A 76 4.06 15.15 -15.00
CA ILE A 76 5.09 16.18 -15.19
C ILE A 76 6.18 15.64 -16.13
N TRP A 77 6.59 14.37 -15.96
CA TRP A 77 7.55 13.71 -16.83
C TRP A 77 7.07 13.69 -18.29
N ASP A 78 5.84 13.22 -18.52
CA ASP A 78 5.26 13.12 -19.87
C ASP A 78 5.17 14.49 -20.55
N GLN A 79 4.85 15.54 -19.79
CA GLN A 79 4.79 16.93 -20.28
C GLN A 79 6.18 17.47 -20.62
N ALA A 80 7.17 17.24 -19.75
CA ALA A 80 8.54 17.72 -19.93
C ALA A 80 9.28 17.02 -21.08
N ALA A 81 8.93 15.77 -21.40
CA ALA A 81 9.47 15.06 -22.55
C ALA A 81 9.10 15.74 -23.90
N GLY A 82 8.08 16.60 -23.93
CA GLY A 82 7.66 17.37 -25.10
C GLY A 82 8.24 18.80 -25.17
N SER A 83 8.80 19.33 -24.09
CA SER A 83 9.31 20.70 -24.01
C SER A 83 10.83 20.70 -23.81
N GLY A 84 11.58 21.01 -24.86
CA GLY A 84 13.05 21.01 -24.82
C GLY A 84 13.61 22.01 -23.81
N HIS A 85 14.06 21.49 -22.67
CA HIS A 85 14.84 22.10 -21.57
C HIS A 85 14.07 22.77 -20.43
N ASP A 86 14.27 22.24 -19.23
CA ASP A 86 14.15 22.93 -17.93
C ASP A 86 14.95 22.15 -16.86
N ASP A 87 15.76 22.80 -16.03
CA ASP A 87 16.47 22.21 -14.89
C ASP A 87 15.46 21.63 -13.86
N GLN A 88 14.25 22.20 -13.81
CA GLN A 88 13.14 21.67 -13.02
C GLN A 88 12.67 20.30 -13.51
N ALA A 89 12.92 19.99 -14.79
CA ALA A 89 12.65 18.66 -15.32
C ALA A 89 13.57 17.64 -14.64
N GLU A 90 14.87 17.90 -14.48
CA GLU A 90 15.83 16.93 -13.92
C GLU A 90 15.49 16.49 -12.49
N VAL A 91 15.13 17.43 -11.60
CA VAL A 91 14.69 17.09 -10.24
C VAL A 91 13.43 16.22 -10.28
N SER A 92 12.48 16.56 -11.16
CA SER A 92 11.25 15.79 -11.37
C SER A 92 11.54 14.39 -11.94
N ARG A 93 12.54 14.26 -12.81
CA ARG A 93 13.03 12.99 -13.38
C ARG A 93 13.53 12.04 -12.29
N ASN A 94 14.40 12.55 -11.41
CA ASN A 94 14.98 11.76 -10.33
C ASN A 94 13.92 11.35 -9.29
N LEU A 95 13.01 12.26 -8.93
CA LEU A 95 11.88 11.94 -8.04
C LEU A 95 10.94 10.88 -8.64
N PHE A 96 10.63 10.98 -9.93
CA PHE A 96 9.78 10.01 -10.61
C PHE A 96 10.41 8.61 -10.63
N SER A 97 11.71 8.50 -10.95
CA SER A 97 12.44 7.23 -10.92
C SER A 97 12.43 6.58 -9.53
N GLY A 98 12.63 7.36 -8.47
CA GLY A 98 12.54 6.86 -7.09
C GLY A 98 11.13 6.38 -6.72
N LEU A 99 10.10 7.12 -7.13
CA LEU A 99 8.71 6.75 -6.92
C LEU A 99 8.29 5.52 -7.72
N MET A 100 8.83 5.33 -8.93
CA MET A 100 8.64 4.12 -9.73
C MET A 100 9.11 2.88 -8.97
N ILE A 101 10.30 2.93 -8.36
CA ILE A 101 10.82 1.84 -7.54
C ILE A 101 9.91 1.61 -6.33
N ALA A 102 9.51 2.68 -5.62
CA ALA A 102 8.63 2.58 -4.46
C ALA A 102 7.29 1.92 -4.81
N VAL A 103 6.65 2.32 -5.91
CA VAL A 103 5.38 1.77 -6.38
C VAL A 103 5.52 0.29 -6.80
N ARG A 104 6.63 -0.09 -7.45
CA ARG A 104 6.95 -1.50 -7.75
C ARG A 104 7.14 -2.35 -6.49
N LEU A 105 7.84 -1.83 -5.48
CA LEU A 105 8.03 -2.50 -4.19
C LEU A 105 6.72 -2.67 -3.44
N LEU A 106 5.85 -1.64 -3.43
CA LEU A 106 4.52 -1.74 -2.86
C LEU A 106 3.68 -2.81 -3.57
N ALA A 107 3.73 -2.86 -4.90
CA ALA A 107 3.00 -3.88 -5.67
C ALA A 107 3.52 -5.29 -5.36
N GLY A 108 4.82 -5.44 -5.07
CA GLY A 108 5.46 -6.71 -4.73
C GLY A 108 4.89 -7.37 -3.46
N VAL A 109 4.31 -6.60 -2.54
CA VAL A 109 3.59 -7.15 -1.35
C VAL A 109 2.42 -8.04 -1.77
N TYR A 110 1.85 -7.78 -2.94
CA TYR A 110 0.72 -8.51 -3.51
C TYR A 110 1.16 -9.42 -4.68
N SER A 111 2.41 -9.89 -4.68
CA SER A 111 2.96 -10.70 -5.79
C SER A 111 2.28 -12.06 -5.98
N ASP A 112 1.61 -12.57 -4.95
CA ASP A 112 0.79 -13.78 -5.01
C ASP A 112 -0.63 -13.53 -5.57
N HIS A 113 -1.00 -12.27 -5.82
CA HIS A 113 -2.32 -11.92 -6.36
C HIS A 113 -2.41 -12.27 -7.87
N PRO A 114 -3.51 -12.88 -8.37
CA PRO A 114 -3.63 -13.28 -9.78
C PRO A 114 -3.47 -12.12 -10.79
N ASP A 115 -3.95 -10.93 -10.45
CA ASP A 115 -3.81 -9.72 -11.29
C ASP A 115 -2.42 -9.07 -11.23
N TYR A 116 -1.50 -9.56 -10.39
CA TYR A 116 -0.14 -9.04 -10.32
C TYR A 116 0.62 -9.37 -11.61
N GLN A 117 1.24 -8.37 -12.22
CA GLN A 117 2.06 -8.57 -13.42
C GLN A 117 3.53 -8.71 -13.04
N ARG A 118 4.18 -9.77 -13.54
CA ARG A 118 5.60 -10.06 -13.24
C ARG A 118 6.55 -8.93 -13.63
N ASP A 119 6.21 -8.17 -14.67
CA ASP A 119 7.01 -7.03 -15.16
C ASP A 119 7.02 -5.85 -14.17
N TRP A 120 6.17 -5.88 -13.14
CA TRP A 120 6.21 -4.92 -12.03
C TRP A 120 7.27 -5.26 -10.97
N ARG A 121 7.88 -6.44 -11.04
CA ARG A 121 8.93 -6.83 -10.09
C ARG A 121 10.17 -5.95 -10.28
N PRO A 122 10.74 -5.37 -9.21
CA PRO A 122 12.00 -4.65 -9.32
C PRO A 122 13.11 -5.56 -9.84
N GLU A 123 13.91 -5.07 -10.78
CA GLU A 123 15.18 -5.68 -11.13
C GLU A 123 16.16 -5.41 -9.98
N THR A 124 16.59 -6.48 -9.29
CA THR A 124 17.61 -6.43 -8.23
C THR A 124 19.01 -6.45 -8.80
#